data_AF-W1XCZ5-F1
#
_entry.id   AF-W1XCZ5-F1
#
_cell.length_a   1.000
_cell.length_b   1.000
_cell.length_c   1.000
_cell.angle_alpha   90.00
_cell.angle_beta   90.00
_cell.angle_gamma   90.00
#
_symmetry.space_group_name_H-M   'P 1'
#
loop_
_entity.id
_entity.type
_entity.pdbx_description
1 polymer ?
#
loop_
_entity_poly.entity_id
_entity_poly.type
_entity_poly.pdbx_seq_one_letter_code
_entity_poly.pdbx_strand_id
1 'polypeptide(L)'
;GGTDNPSAPPADFIRRVLEPLLAKMGIHQQTTLLRHGFYPAGGGVVATEVSPVALFNTLQLGERGNIVQMRGEVLLAGVPRHVAEREIATLAGSFSLHEQNIHSLPRDQGPGNTVSLEVESENITERFFVVGEKRVSAEVVAAQLVKEVKRYLASPAAVGEYLADQLVLPMALAGAGE
;
A
#
# COMPACT_ATOMS: atom_id res chain seq x y z
N GLY A 1 -1.27 17.80 4.37
CA GLY A 1 -2.41 17.02 4.93
C GLY A 1 -1.88 15.88 5.78
N GLY A 2 -2.70 14.85 6.03
CA GLY A 2 -2.23 13.56 6.53
C GLY A 2 -1.92 12.62 5.35
N THR A 3 -0.86 11.83 5.45
CA THR A 3 -0.42 10.88 4.39
C THR A 3 -0.57 9.42 4.80
N ASP A 4 -0.65 9.18 6.11
CA ASP A 4 -0.72 7.87 6.73
C ASP A 4 -1.98 7.82 7.61
N ASN A 5 -3.14 7.78 6.94
CA ASN A 5 -4.46 7.72 7.57
C ASN A 5 -5.01 6.29 7.42
N PRO A 6 -5.44 5.62 8.51
CA PRO A 6 -6.03 4.28 8.44
C PRO A 6 -7.19 4.12 7.44
N SER A 7 -7.89 5.21 7.12
CA SER A 7 -9.08 5.20 6.25
C SER A 7 -8.85 5.88 4.89
N ALA A 8 -7.60 6.04 4.46
CA ALA A 8 -7.27 6.55 3.13
C ALA A 8 -6.11 5.78 2.51
N PRO A 9 -6.07 5.59 1.18
CA PRO A 9 -4.95 4.94 0.52
C PRO A 9 -3.66 5.75 0.74
N PRO A 10 -2.57 5.14 1.21
CA PRO A 10 -1.28 5.79 1.32
C PRO A 10 -0.78 6.22 -0.06
N ALA A 11 0.10 7.23 -0.10
CA ALA A 11 0.72 7.66 -1.35
C ALA A 11 1.45 6.51 -2.06
N ASP A 12 2.06 5.59 -1.31
CA ASP A 12 2.70 4.40 -1.88
C ASP A 12 1.71 3.37 -2.45
N PHE A 13 0.48 3.29 -1.93
CA PHE A 13 -0.56 2.47 -2.57
C PHE A 13 -0.89 3.02 -3.95
N ILE A 14 -1.11 4.34 -4.05
CA ILE A 14 -1.38 4.99 -5.33
C ILE A 14 -0.23 4.71 -6.30
N ARG A 15 1.00 4.98 -5.89
CA ARG A 15 2.19 4.87 -6.73
C ARG A 15 2.53 3.44 -7.15
N ARG A 16 2.38 2.45 -6.26
CA ARG A 16 2.88 1.08 -6.48
C ARG A 16 1.80 0.11 -6.92
N VAL A 17 0.52 0.41 -6.67
CA VAL A 17 -0.61 -0.48 -6.96
C VAL A 17 -1.50 0.12 -8.05
N LEU A 18 -2.05 1.32 -7.81
CA LEU A 18 -3.03 1.91 -8.72
C LEU A 18 -2.40 2.43 -10.02
N GLU A 19 -1.33 3.23 -9.92
CA GLU A 19 -0.70 3.88 -11.07
C GLU A 19 -0.23 2.92 -12.18
N PRO A 20 0.36 1.75 -11.87
CA PRO A 20 0.66 0.74 -12.87
C PRO A 20 -0.58 0.25 -13.65
N LEU A 21 -1.73 0.14 -12.99
CA LEU A 21 -2.98 -0.28 -13.64
C LEU A 21 -3.59 0.85 -14.47
N LEU A 22 -3.56 2.08 -13.96
CA LEU A 22 -3.95 3.26 -14.72
C LEU A 22 -3.11 3.38 -16.01
N ALA A 23 -1.80 3.14 -15.92
CA ALA A 23 -0.91 3.16 -17.08
C ALA A 23 -1.29 2.08 -18.11
N LYS A 24 -1.67 0.87 -17.67
CA LYS A 24 -2.20 -0.18 -18.58
C LYS A 24 -3.45 0.29 -19.32
N MET A 25 -4.28 1.13 -18.69
CA MET A 25 -5.48 1.74 -19.27
C MET A 25 -5.21 2.98 -20.13
N GLY A 26 -3.94 3.41 -20.27
CA GLY A 26 -3.56 4.62 -21.01
C GLY A 26 -3.64 5.91 -20.19
N ILE A 27 -3.88 5.82 -18.88
CA ILE A 27 -3.91 6.96 -17.95
C ILE A 27 -2.52 7.11 -17.34
N HIS A 28 -1.89 8.25 -17.58
CA HIS A 28 -0.54 8.53 -17.09
C HIS A 28 -0.55 9.58 -16.00
N GLN A 29 -0.28 9.13 -14.78
CA GLN A 29 -0.04 9.98 -13.63
C GLN A 29 1.14 9.45 -12.82
N GLN A 30 1.81 10.32 -12.07
CA GLN A 30 2.92 9.97 -11.22
C GLN A 30 2.81 10.68 -9.88
N THR A 31 2.61 9.90 -8.82
CA THR A 31 2.48 10.41 -7.45
C THR A 31 3.80 10.28 -6.71
N THR A 32 4.22 11.36 -6.05
CA THR A 32 5.41 11.43 -5.21
C THR A 32 5.04 11.89 -3.80
N LEU A 33 5.45 11.12 -2.80
CA LEU A 33 5.37 11.51 -1.41
C LEU A 33 6.60 12.35 -1.05
N LEU A 34 6.41 13.67 -0.88
CA LEU A 34 7.49 14.61 -0.58
C LEU A 34 7.77 14.69 0.92
N ARG A 35 6.75 14.49 1.75
CA ARG A 35 6.86 14.52 3.21
C ARG A 35 5.75 13.69 3.84
N HIS A 36 6.08 12.87 4.84
CA HIS A 36 5.07 12.18 5.64
C HIS A 36 4.39 13.14 6.62
N GLY A 37 3.11 12.89 6.86
CA GLY A 37 2.32 13.55 7.88
C GLY A 37 1.41 12.55 8.56
N PHE A 38 1.80 12.08 9.73
CA PHE A 38 1.02 11.17 10.54
C PHE A 38 -0.08 11.91 11.31
N TYR A 39 -1.21 11.25 11.51
CA TYR A 39 -2.27 11.77 12.38
C TYR A 39 -1.77 11.86 13.84
N PRO A 40 -2.12 12.92 14.62
CA PRO A 40 -2.94 14.08 14.24
C PRO A 40 -2.15 15.28 13.72
N ALA A 41 -0.81 15.23 13.70
CA ALA A 41 0.03 16.39 13.38
C ALA A 41 -0.11 16.84 11.91
N GLY A 42 -0.25 15.88 10.98
CA GLY A 42 -0.32 16.17 9.56
C GLY A 42 0.98 16.76 9.02
N GLY A 43 0.90 17.79 8.17
CA GLY A 43 2.08 18.40 7.54
C GLY A 43 2.69 17.61 6.38
N GLY A 44 2.08 16.48 6.01
CA GLY A 44 2.51 15.67 4.88
C GLY A 44 2.17 16.33 3.55
N VAL A 45 2.99 16.04 2.54
CA VAL A 45 2.93 16.64 1.22
C VAL A 45 3.03 15.53 0.17
N VAL A 46 2.02 15.47 -0.69
CA VAL A 46 1.96 14.57 -1.84
C VAL A 46 1.77 15.44 -3.08
N ALA A 47 2.52 15.13 -4.13
CA ALA A 47 2.41 15.78 -5.42
C ALA A 47 2.09 14.72 -6.47
N THR A 48 1.18 15.01 -7.39
CA THR A 48 0.87 14.14 -8.52
C THR A 48 0.96 14.93 -9.80
N GLU A 49 1.76 14.45 -10.74
CA GLU A 49 1.81 14.95 -12.11
C GLU A 49 0.90 14.09 -12.97
N VAL A 50 0.13 14.71 -13.87
CA VAL A 50 -0.84 14.02 -14.73
C VAL A 50 -0.74 14.54 -16.16
N SER A 51 -0.84 13.62 -17.12
CA SER A 51 -0.90 13.93 -18.54
C SER A 51 -2.32 13.69 -19.09
N PRO A 52 -2.79 14.49 -20.07
CA PRO A 52 -4.04 14.20 -20.78
C PRO A 52 -4.02 12.80 -21.39
N VAL A 53 -5.13 12.08 -21.26
CA VAL A 53 -5.28 10.74 -21.85
C VAL A 53 -5.39 10.87 -23.36
N ALA A 54 -4.48 10.22 -24.10
CA ALA A 54 -4.52 10.19 -25.57
C ALA A 54 -5.46 9.10 -26.10
N LEU A 55 -5.44 7.92 -25.48
CA LEU A 55 -6.25 6.77 -25.84
C LEU A 55 -6.46 5.89 -24.61
N PHE A 56 -7.67 5.39 -24.41
CA PHE A 56 -7.97 4.40 -23.38
C PHE A 56 -7.73 2.98 -23.89
N ASN A 57 -7.25 2.11 -22.99
CA ASN A 57 -7.15 0.68 -23.21
C ASN A 57 -8.04 -0.06 -22.21
N THR A 58 -8.57 -1.22 -22.62
CA THR A 58 -9.30 -2.11 -21.72
C THR A 58 -8.34 -2.81 -20.76
N LEU A 59 -8.67 -2.77 -19.46
CA LEU A 59 -8.00 -3.56 -18.43
C LEU A 59 -8.85 -4.80 -18.13
N GLN A 60 -8.21 -5.97 -18.19
CA GLN A 60 -8.82 -7.25 -17.83
C GLN A 60 -8.01 -7.85 -16.67
N LEU A 61 -8.64 -8.00 -15.51
CA LEU A 61 -8.05 -8.56 -14.30
C LEU A 61 -8.90 -9.74 -13.81
N GLY A 62 -8.46 -10.95 -14.12
CA GLY A 62 -9.06 -12.17 -13.61
C GLY A 62 -8.41 -12.62 -12.29
N GLU A 63 -7.70 -13.74 -12.36
CA GLU A 63 -7.00 -14.31 -11.22
C GLU A 63 -5.70 -13.57 -10.90
N ARG A 64 -5.33 -13.55 -9.62
CA ARG A 64 -4.05 -12.98 -9.13
C ARG A 64 -2.82 -13.66 -9.75
N GLY A 65 -2.93 -14.96 -10.04
CA GLY A 65 -1.80 -15.81 -10.38
C GLY A 65 -0.96 -16.21 -9.17
N ASN A 66 0.17 -16.86 -9.43
CA ASN A 66 1.09 -17.28 -8.37
C ASN A 66 1.79 -16.08 -7.73
N ILE A 67 2.14 -16.22 -6.45
CA ILE A 67 2.97 -15.23 -5.76
C ILE A 67 4.39 -15.30 -6.32
N VAL A 68 4.89 -14.15 -6.80
CA VAL A 68 6.26 -13.97 -7.26
C VAL A 68 7.15 -13.62 -6.06
N GLN A 69 6.72 -12.65 -5.25
CA GLN A 69 7.43 -12.24 -4.04
C GLN A 69 6.54 -11.49 -3.05
N MET A 70 7.00 -11.44 -1.80
CA MET A 70 6.38 -10.64 -0.75
C MET A 70 7.43 -9.74 -0.09
N ARG A 71 7.10 -8.46 0.12
CA ARG A 71 7.99 -7.48 0.76
C ARG A 71 7.32 -6.89 1.99
N GLY A 72 7.95 -7.05 3.15
CA GLY A 72 7.53 -6.40 4.40
C GLY A 72 8.25 -5.08 4.59
N GLU A 73 7.53 -4.03 4.97
CA GLU A 73 8.09 -2.71 5.16
C GLU A 73 7.49 -2.03 6.39
N VAL A 74 8.35 -1.47 7.24
CA VAL A 74 7.95 -0.64 8.38
C VAL A 74 8.54 0.75 8.26
N LEU A 75 7.72 1.75 8.52
CA LEU A 75 8.07 3.16 8.53
C LEU A 75 7.95 3.71 9.96
N LEU A 76 9.01 4.33 10.47
CA LEU A 76 9.05 4.90 11.82
C LEU A 76 9.38 6.39 11.77
N ALA A 77 8.61 7.23 12.48
CA ALA A 77 8.95 8.62 12.76
C ALA A 77 8.84 8.85 14.26
N GLY A 78 9.96 9.11 14.96
CA GLY A 78 9.94 9.34 16.41
C GLY A 78 9.46 8.14 17.26
N VAL A 79 9.52 6.92 16.71
CA VAL A 79 9.16 5.66 17.38
C VAL A 79 10.42 4.78 17.53
N PRO A 80 10.62 4.06 18.65
CA PRO A 80 11.79 3.20 18.84
C PRO A 80 11.93 2.10 17.79
N ARG A 81 13.16 1.84 17.34
CA ARG A 81 13.47 0.84 16.29
C ARG A 81 12.97 -0.57 16.61
N HIS A 82 13.01 -0.97 17.88
CA HIS A 82 12.53 -2.29 18.32
C HIS A 82 11.01 -2.51 18.10
N VAL A 83 10.25 -1.46 17.76
CA VAL A 83 8.85 -1.60 17.31
C VAL A 83 8.83 -2.24 15.92
N ALA A 84 9.56 -1.69 14.97
CA ALA A 84 9.65 -2.22 13.61
C ALA A 84 10.21 -3.63 13.55
N GLU A 85 11.23 -3.93 14.37
CA GLU A 85 11.83 -5.28 14.42
C GLU A 85 10.80 -6.34 14.84
N ARG A 86 9.92 -6.02 15.81
CA ARG A 86 8.86 -6.92 16.26
C ARG A 86 7.72 -7.06 15.25
N GLU A 87 7.40 -5.98 14.54
CA GLU A 87 6.42 -6.02 13.44
C GLU A 87 6.91 -6.90 12.29
N ILE A 88 8.14 -6.68 11.82
CA ILE A 88 8.77 -7.50 10.77
C ILE A 88 8.85 -8.97 11.21
N ALA A 89 9.25 -9.25 12.46
CA ALA A 89 9.29 -10.62 12.97
C ALA A 89 7.92 -11.30 12.95
N THR A 90 6.84 -10.56 13.25
CA THR A 90 5.46 -11.07 13.18
C THR A 90 5.04 -11.38 11.74
N LEU A 91 5.40 -10.52 10.78
CA LEU A 91 5.14 -10.76 9.36
C LEU A 91 5.93 -11.98 8.84
N ALA A 92 7.22 -12.06 9.16
CA ALA A 92 8.09 -13.17 8.77
C ALA A 92 7.67 -14.51 9.39
N GLY A 93 7.04 -14.48 10.57
CA GLY A 93 6.44 -15.66 11.19
C GLY A 93 5.21 -16.19 10.43
N SER A 94 4.59 -15.40 9.56
CA SER A 94 3.40 -15.77 8.78
C SER A 94 3.65 -15.93 7.28
N PHE A 95 4.68 -15.28 6.74
CA PHE A 95 4.93 -15.20 5.29
C PHE A 95 6.42 -15.33 4.97
N SER A 96 6.73 -15.87 3.78
CA SER A 96 8.10 -15.90 3.24
C SER A 96 8.45 -14.55 2.61
N LEU A 97 9.01 -13.65 3.41
CA LEU A 97 9.40 -12.31 2.99
C LEU A 97 10.72 -12.33 2.22
N HIS A 98 10.68 -11.83 0.99
CA HIS A 98 11.85 -11.69 0.13
C HIS A 98 12.65 -10.44 0.52
N GLU A 99 11.96 -9.39 0.96
CA GLU A 99 12.56 -8.17 1.48
C GLU A 99 11.91 -7.77 2.81
N GLN A 100 12.72 -7.19 3.70
CA GLN A 100 12.34 -6.74 5.03
C GLN A 100 12.97 -5.35 5.26
N ASN A 101 12.18 -4.31 4.99
CA ASN A 101 12.68 -2.94 4.97
C ASN A 101 12.22 -2.18 6.22
N ILE A 102 13.13 -1.43 6.85
CA ILE A 102 12.83 -0.56 7.99
C ILE A 102 13.31 0.84 7.64
N HIS A 103 12.35 1.75 7.44
CA HIS A 103 12.61 3.15 7.11
C HIS A 103 12.44 4.02 8.36
N SER A 104 13.50 4.75 8.72
CA SER A 104 13.46 5.73 9.81
C SER A 104 13.40 7.14 9.24
N LEU A 105 12.30 7.83 9.51
CA LEU A 105 12.08 9.21 9.13
C LEU A 105 12.64 10.18 10.18
N PRO A 106 12.89 11.44 9.79
CA PRO A 106 13.17 12.52 10.72
C PRO A 106 12.12 12.62 11.84
N ARG A 107 12.57 12.88 13.07
CA ARG A 107 11.69 12.91 14.26
C ARG A 107 10.60 13.98 14.18
N ASP A 108 10.84 15.07 13.47
CA ASP A 108 9.92 16.19 13.25
C ASP A 108 8.76 15.85 12.30
N GLN A 109 8.79 14.68 11.66
CA GLN A 109 7.67 14.12 10.91
C GLN A 109 6.79 13.19 11.77
N GLY A 110 7.19 12.91 13.01
CA GLY A 110 6.50 11.99 13.92
C GLY A 110 5.73 12.69 15.05
N PRO A 111 5.21 11.91 16.02
CA PRO A 111 5.32 10.46 16.14
C PRO A 111 4.42 9.70 15.14
N GLY A 112 4.94 8.63 14.55
CA GLY A 112 4.22 7.80 13.57
C GLY A 112 4.86 6.44 13.33
N ASN A 113 4.03 5.45 13.05
CA ASN A 113 4.43 4.11 12.67
C ASN A 113 3.45 3.55 11.63
N THR A 114 3.95 2.99 10.54
CA THR A 114 3.13 2.26 9.56
C THR A 114 3.83 0.96 9.22
N VAL A 115 3.11 -0.16 9.27
CA VAL A 115 3.58 -1.45 8.76
C VAL A 115 2.83 -1.78 7.49
N SER A 116 3.52 -2.35 6.50
CA SER A 116 2.94 -2.68 5.22
C SER A 116 3.51 -3.97 4.65
N LEU A 117 2.71 -4.62 3.82
CA LEU A 117 3.08 -5.83 3.11
C LEU A 117 2.66 -5.70 1.66
N GLU A 118 3.63 -5.79 0.77
CA GLU A 118 3.42 -5.88 -0.67
C GLU A 118 3.41 -7.34 -1.12
N VAL A 119 2.41 -7.68 -1.91
CA VAL A 119 2.21 -9.01 -2.49
C VAL A 119 2.29 -8.87 -4.00
N GLU A 120 3.44 -9.19 -4.56
CA GLU A 120 3.67 -9.22 -5.99
C GLU A 120 3.31 -10.60 -6.52
N SER A 121 2.36 -10.65 -7.46
CA SER A 121 1.89 -11.85 -8.12
C SER A 121 2.05 -11.71 -9.62
N GLU A 122 1.92 -12.82 -10.36
CA GLU A 122 2.12 -12.85 -11.81
C GLU A 122 1.29 -11.79 -12.55
N ASN A 123 0.04 -11.56 -12.14
CA ASN A 123 -0.87 -10.68 -12.86
C ASN A 123 -1.05 -9.30 -12.23
N ILE A 124 -0.67 -9.14 -10.96
CA ILE A 124 -0.93 -7.92 -10.18
C ILE A 124 0.00 -7.79 -8.98
N THR A 125 0.27 -6.55 -8.58
CA THR A 125 0.87 -6.22 -7.29
C THR A 125 -0.18 -5.56 -6.42
N GLU A 126 -0.36 -6.08 -5.21
CA GLU A 126 -1.22 -5.49 -4.19
C GLU A 126 -0.40 -5.07 -2.97
N ARG A 127 -0.90 -4.08 -2.22
CA ARG A 127 -0.21 -3.58 -1.02
C ARG A 127 -1.19 -3.25 0.08
N PHE A 128 -0.93 -3.85 1.24
CA PHE A 128 -1.72 -3.69 2.46
C PHE A 128 -0.91 -2.90 3.48
N PHE A 129 -1.58 -2.15 4.36
CA PHE A 129 -0.92 -1.37 5.38
C PHE A 129 -1.79 -1.24 6.63
N VAL A 130 -1.13 -1.09 7.78
CA VAL A 130 -1.78 -0.75 9.05
C VAL A 130 -0.96 0.35 9.71
N VAL A 131 -1.63 1.40 10.17
CA VAL A 131 -1.01 2.49 10.93
C VAL A 131 -0.98 2.08 12.41
N GLY A 132 0.18 2.18 13.04
CA GLY A 132 0.33 1.91 14.47
C GLY A 132 -0.37 2.96 15.33
N GLU A 133 -1.05 2.50 16.38
CA GLU A 133 -1.81 3.36 17.29
C GLU A 133 -1.21 3.40 18.70
N LYS A 134 -1.46 4.49 19.42
CA LYS A 134 -1.06 4.61 20.82
C LYS A 134 -1.72 3.49 21.65
N ARG A 135 -0.92 2.83 22.49
CA ARG A 135 -1.35 1.74 23.40
C ARG A 135 -1.69 0.42 22.69
N VAL A 136 -1.40 0.30 21.39
CA VAL A 136 -1.45 -0.99 20.67
C VAL A 136 -0.03 -1.53 20.55
N SER A 137 0.16 -2.83 20.75
CA SER A 137 1.49 -3.45 20.64
C SER A 137 1.89 -3.67 19.19
N ALA A 138 3.20 -3.67 18.93
CA ALA A 138 3.80 -3.97 17.62
C ALA A 138 3.23 -5.27 17.01
N GLU A 139 3.12 -6.31 17.82
CA GLU A 139 2.63 -7.63 17.43
C GLU A 139 1.15 -7.58 17.04
N VAL A 140 0.33 -6.79 17.75
CA VAL A 140 -1.09 -6.64 17.42
C VAL A 140 -1.27 -5.87 16.11
N VAL A 141 -0.50 -4.79 15.90
CA VAL A 141 -0.52 -4.02 14.63
C VAL A 141 -0.15 -4.93 13.46
N ALA A 142 0.96 -5.67 13.55
CA ALA A 142 1.36 -6.61 12.51
C ALA A 142 0.38 -7.77 12.34
N ALA A 143 -0.23 -8.29 13.40
CA ALA A 143 -1.22 -9.35 13.31
C ALA A 143 -2.51 -8.91 12.58
N GLN A 144 -2.91 -7.65 12.70
CA GLN A 144 -4.00 -7.08 11.92
C GLN A 144 -3.68 -7.12 10.42
N LEU A 145 -2.47 -6.68 10.04
CA LEU A 145 -2.00 -6.74 8.67
C LEU A 145 -1.94 -8.19 8.14
N VAL A 146 -1.42 -9.13 8.94
CA VAL A 146 -1.39 -10.55 8.60
C VAL A 146 -2.80 -11.09 8.30
N LYS A 147 -3.78 -10.71 9.12
CA LYS A 147 -5.17 -11.14 8.94
C LYS A 147 -5.76 -10.63 7.62
N GLU A 148 -5.49 -9.38 7.28
CA GLU A 148 -5.97 -8.75 6.05
C GLU A 148 -5.36 -9.39 4.81
N VAL A 149 -4.03 -9.57 4.81
CA VAL A 149 -3.32 -10.24 3.72
C VAL A 149 -3.80 -11.68 3.56
N LYS A 150 -3.97 -12.43 4.66
CA LYS A 150 -4.50 -13.80 4.58
C LYS A 150 -5.91 -13.85 4.00
N ARG A 151 -6.75 -12.85 4.26
CA ARG A 151 -8.08 -12.75 3.65
C ARG A 151 -7.97 -12.55 2.14
N TYR A 152 -7.08 -11.67 1.69
CA TYR A 152 -6.83 -11.47 0.26
C TYR A 152 -6.32 -12.76 -0.41
N LEU A 153 -5.33 -13.41 0.20
CA LEU A 153 -4.73 -14.64 -0.32
C LEU A 153 -5.68 -15.86 -0.32
N ALA A 154 -6.72 -15.85 0.53
CA ALA A 154 -7.73 -16.91 0.58
C ALA A 154 -8.68 -16.92 -0.64
N SER A 155 -8.66 -15.86 -1.45
CA SER A 155 -9.39 -15.77 -2.73
C SER A 155 -8.41 -15.85 -3.90
N PRO A 156 -8.81 -16.35 -5.08
CA PRO A 156 -8.02 -16.23 -6.31
C PRO A 156 -8.08 -14.84 -6.95
N ALA A 157 -8.96 -13.94 -6.46
CA ALA A 157 -9.15 -12.62 -7.05
C ALA A 157 -7.85 -11.80 -7.12
N ALA A 158 -7.61 -11.15 -8.27
CA ALA A 158 -6.48 -10.25 -8.46
C ALA A 158 -6.57 -9.01 -7.55
N VAL A 159 -7.74 -8.40 -7.49
CA VAL A 159 -7.96 -7.06 -6.93
C VAL A 159 -8.43 -7.15 -5.47
N GLY A 160 -7.81 -6.37 -4.57
CA GLY A 160 -8.26 -6.21 -3.19
C GLY A 160 -9.46 -5.26 -3.05
N GLU A 161 -10.08 -5.25 -1.87
CA GLU A 161 -11.28 -4.44 -1.58
C GLU A 161 -11.07 -2.95 -1.92
N TYR A 162 -9.96 -2.36 -1.46
CA TYR A 162 -9.67 -0.94 -1.68
C TYR A 162 -9.28 -0.57 -3.12
N LEU A 163 -8.69 -1.51 -3.86
CA LEU A 163 -8.32 -1.29 -5.24
C LEU A 163 -9.54 -1.39 -6.17
N ALA A 164 -10.47 -2.28 -5.86
CA ALA A 164 -11.70 -2.46 -6.65
C ALA A 164 -12.46 -1.13 -6.80
N ASP A 165 -12.69 -0.43 -5.68
CA ASP A 165 -13.39 0.85 -5.67
C ASP A 165 -12.66 1.94 -6.48
N GLN A 166 -11.32 1.89 -6.52
CA GLN A 166 -10.50 2.87 -7.24
C GLN A 166 -10.42 2.61 -8.75
N LEU A 167 -10.74 1.39 -9.21
CA LEU A 167 -10.77 1.04 -10.64
C LEU A 167 -12.10 1.34 -11.32
N VAL A 168 -13.20 1.48 -10.57
CA VAL A 168 -14.55 1.70 -11.11
C VAL A 168 -14.60 2.93 -12.04
N LEU A 169 -14.11 4.08 -11.58
CA LEU A 169 -14.17 5.32 -12.37
C LEU A 169 -13.26 5.26 -13.63
N PRO A 170 -11.97 4.85 -13.53
CA PRO A 170 -11.13 4.64 -14.70
C PRO A 170 -11.75 3.68 -15.73
N MET A 171 -12.33 2.56 -15.29
CA MET A 171 -12.92 1.56 -16.20
C MET A 171 -14.18 2.11 -16.89
N ALA A 172 -15.00 2.87 -16.17
CA ALA A 172 -16.15 3.54 -16.74
C ALA A 172 -15.75 4.57 -17.82
N LEU A 173 -14.67 5.32 -17.60
CA LEU A 173 -14.14 6.27 -18.58
C LEU A 173 -13.55 5.58 -19.82
N ALA A 174 -12.91 4.42 -19.64
CA ALA A 174 -12.41 3.60 -20.73
C ALA A 174 -13.53 2.93 -21.55
N GLY A 175 -14.76 2.86 -21.01
CA GLY A 175 -15.93 2.27 -21.66
C GLY A 175 -15.93 0.75 -21.73
N ALA A 176 -14.92 0.09 -21.14
CA ALA A 176 -14.78 -1.36 -21.06
C ALA A 176 -13.77 -1.77 -19.96
N GLY A 177 -14.03 -2.88 -19.27
CA GLY A 177 -13.16 -3.50 -18.27
C GLY A 177 -13.83 -4.72 -17.66
N GLU A 178 -13.04 -5.71 -17.26
CA GLU A 178 -13.48 -6.91 -16.54
C GLU A 178 -12.51 -7.27 -15.41
#